data_AF-A0A2G1XFQ9-F1
#
_entry.id   AF-A0A2G1XFQ9-F1
#
_cell.length_a   1.000
_cell.length_b   1.000
_cell.length_c   1.000
_cell.angle_alpha   90.00
_cell.angle_beta   90.00
_cell.angle_gamma   90.00
#
_symmetry.space_group_name_H-M   'P 1'
#
loop_
_entity.id
_entity.type
_entity.pdbx_description
1 polymer ?
#
loop_
_entity_poly.entity_id
_entity_poly.type
_entity_poly.pdbx_seq_one_letter_code
_entity_poly.pdbx_strand_id
1 'polypeptide(L)'
;MRRGRPGALPRGGGTPHARRAMGEERTLTSVGPVDTGERTGEEDASRLWHITLSVSGAEAPLKEVRRGLEQLAHDHPFLLTSRYANDHAEIRYWEEARDLHDAAAVALRLWGEHRSTAQLPPWEIVGLEVIDRETYHQRIAEGYGPLPASPVGVHPF
;
A
#
# COMPACT_ATOMS: atom_id res chain seq x y z
N MET A 1 -2.20 -64.47 -0.82
CA MET A 1 -2.33 -65.03 0.53
C MET A 1 -2.36 -63.91 1.55
N ARG A 2 -3.30 -64.02 2.52
CA ARG A 2 -3.34 -63.45 3.89
C ARG A 2 -3.43 -61.92 4.13
N ARG A 3 -4.67 -61.57 4.52
CA ARG A 3 -5.22 -60.48 5.35
C ARG A 3 -4.32 -59.96 6.50
N GLY A 4 -4.54 -58.69 6.89
CA GLY A 4 -4.18 -58.16 8.22
C GLY A 4 -4.50 -56.67 8.48
N ARG A 5 -5.74 -56.37 8.89
CA ARG A 5 -6.17 -55.26 9.78
C ARG A 5 -7.17 -55.92 10.77
N PRO A 6 -7.53 -55.40 11.97
CA PRO A 6 -7.26 -54.07 12.58
C PRO A 6 -7.01 -54.09 14.11
N GLY A 7 -6.89 -52.92 14.76
CA GLY A 7 -7.39 -52.72 16.14
C GLY A 7 -6.53 -51.85 17.08
N ALA A 8 -7.10 -50.74 17.57
CA ALA A 8 -7.52 -50.54 18.97
C ALA A 8 -7.46 -49.06 19.41
N LEU A 9 -8.62 -48.51 19.77
CA LEU A 9 -8.82 -47.31 20.60
C LEU A 9 -8.85 -47.73 22.08
N PRO A 10 -8.59 -46.82 23.03
CA PRO A 10 -9.23 -46.87 24.33
C PRO A 10 -10.22 -45.71 24.50
N ARG A 11 -11.45 -46.10 24.85
CA ARG A 11 -12.51 -45.26 25.40
C ARG A 11 -12.70 -45.66 26.86
N GLY A 12 -12.72 -44.67 27.75
CA GLY A 12 -13.21 -44.77 29.13
C GLY A 12 -12.98 -43.41 29.79
N GLY A 13 -13.95 -42.67 30.31
CA GLY A 13 -15.32 -42.98 30.71
C GLY A 13 -15.45 -42.74 32.22
N GLY A 14 -16.16 -41.68 32.63
CA GLY A 14 -16.60 -41.50 34.03
C GLY A 14 -16.58 -40.06 34.56
N THR A 15 -17.70 -39.33 34.37
CA THR A 15 -18.18 -38.19 35.19
C THR A 15 -18.82 -38.73 36.51
N PRO A 16 -19.42 -37.96 37.48
CA PRO A 16 -19.85 -36.55 37.49
C PRO A 16 -19.75 -35.82 38.88
N HIS A 17 -20.46 -34.67 38.98
CA HIS A 17 -20.87 -33.87 40.17
C HIS A 17 -19.95 -32.71 40.59
N ALA A 18 -20.43 -31.51 40.93
CA ALA A 18 -21.76 -30.89 40.90
C ALA A 18 -21.61 -29.39 41.29
N ARG A 19 -22.56 -28.56 40.83
CA ARG A 19 -23.13 -27.35 41.48
C ARG A 19 -22.33 -26.02 41.53
N ARG A 20 -22.87 -25.08 40.72
CA ARG A 20 -23.34 -23.70 41.01
C ARG A 20 -22.46 -22.72 41.83
N ALA A 21 -22.12 -21.61 41.18
CA ALA A 21 -22.40 -20.22 41.59
C ALA A 21 -22.33 -19.36 40.30
N MET A 22 -23.43 -18.83 39.77
CA MET A 22 -24.12 -17.59 40.16
C MET A 22 -23.24 -16.35 39.99
N GLY A 23 -23.53 -15.59 38.92
CA GLY A 23 -23.56 -14.13 38.90
C GLY A 23 -22.26 -13.39 39.17
N GLU A 24 -21.52 -13.07 38.12
CA GLU A 24 -20.87 -11.76 38.03
C GLU A 24 -21.12 -11.22 36.62
N GLU A 25 -22.19 -10.45 36.53
CA GLU A 25 -22.46 -9.52 35.45
C GLU A 25 -21.27 -8.55 35.39
N ARG A 26 -20.30 -8.85 34.54
CA ARG A 26 -19.40 -7.80 34.04
C ARG A 26 -20.24 -6.93 33.13
N THR A 27 -20.83 -5.89 33.72
CA THR A 27 -21.36 -4.73 33.03
C THR A 27 -20.24 -4.16 32.17
N LEU A 28 -20.16 -4.60 30.92
CA LEU A 28 -19.45 -3.88 29.89
C LEU A 28 -20.22 -2.57 29.76
N THR A 29 -19.64 -1.49 30.25
CA THR A 29 -20.12 -0.13 30.00
C THR A 29 -20.23 0.01 28.50
N SER A 30 -21.46 -0.11 27.99
CA SER A 30 -21.81 0.16 26.62
C SER A 30 -21.41 1.61 26.37
N VAL A 31 -20.31 1.82 25.65
CA VAL A 31 -20.07 3.10 25.03
C VAL A 31 -21.30 3.35 24.17
N GLY A 32 -22.03 4.42 24.49
CA GLY A 32 -23.27 4.78 23.81
C GLY A 32 -23.07 4.84 22.30
N PRO A 33 -24.14 4.77 21.50
CA PRO A 33 -24.02 4.89 20.07
C PRO A 33 -23.30 6.21 19.79
N VAL A 34 -22.06 6.12 19.31
CA VAL A 34 -21.45 7.23 18.59
C VAL A 34 -22.38 7.41 17.43
N ASP A 35 -23.06 8.56 17.41
CA ASP A 35 -23.88 9.05 16.33
C ASP A 35 -23.10 8.85 15.04
N THR A 36 -23.34 7.72 14.39
CA THR A 36 -22.75 7.38 13.11
C THR A 36 -23.67 8.04 12.10
N GLY A 37 -23.60 9.37 12.08
CA GLY A 37 -24.15 10.16 11.00
C GLY A 37 -23.63 9.59 9.70
N GLU A 38 -24.56 9.05 8.91
CA GLU A 38 -24.43 8.86 7.47
C GLU A 38 -23.18 8.09 6.99
N ARG A 39 -22.94 6.88 7.50
CA ARG A 39 -22.18 5.86 6.75
C ARG A 39 -23.10 5.05 5.84
N THR A 40 -23.81 5.73 4.95
CA THR A 40 -24.63 5.12 3.90
C THR A 40 -24.33 5.83 2.59
N GLY A 41 -23.25 5.41 1.90
CA GLY A 41 -23.01 5.80 0.50
C GLY A 41 -21.58 6.15 0.07
N GLU A 42 -20.57 6.20 0.95
CA GLU A 42 -19.21 6.64 0.60
C GLU A 42 -18.15 5.52 0.49
N GLU A 43 -18.49 4.27 0.77
CA GLU A 43 -17.53 3.15 0.79
C GLU A 43 -17.06 2.70 -0.62
N ASP A 44 -17.65 3.26 -1.69
CA ASP A 44 -17.28 3.00 -3.08
C ASP A 44 -16.78 4.26 -3.84
N ALA A 45 -16.63 5.40 -3.17
CA ALA A 45 -16.05 6.58 -3.80
C ALA A 45 -14.53 6.44 -3.82
N SER A 46 -13.94 6.31 -5.02
CA SER A 46 -12.49 6.32 -5.18
C SER A 46 -11.88 7.55 -4.51
N ARG A 47 -10.77 7.34 -3.79
CA ARG A 47 -10.03 8.40 -3.10
C ARG A 47 -8.73 8.68 -3.84
N LEU A 48 -8.22 9.90 -3.68
CA LEU A 48 -6.92 10.28 -4.22
C LEU A 48 -5.81 9.97 -3.20
N TRP A 49 -4.82 9.22 -3.64
CA TRP A 49 -3.64 8.81 -2.90
C TRP A 49 -2.40 9.45 -3.49
N HIS A 50 -1.56 10.06 -2.67
CA HIS A 50 -0.24 10.49 -3.12
C HIS A 50 0.73 9.31 -3.03
N ILE A 51 1.35 8.99 -4.15
CA ILE A 51 2.31 7.91 -4.27
C ILE A 51 3.71 8.50 -4.41
N THR A 52 4.66 7.94 -3.68
CA THR A 52 6.09 8.16 -3.90
C THR A 52 6.78 6.81 -4.04
N LEU A 53 7.30 6.54 -5.24
CA LEU A 53 8.00 5.33 -5.60
C LEU A 53 9.49 5.63 -5.73
N SER A 54 10.30 4.98 -4.91
CA SER A 54 11.76 5.10 -4.94
C SER A 54 12.36 3.86 -5.58
N VAL A 55 13.19 4.06 -6.58
CA VAL A 55 13.88 3.01 -7.33
C VAL A 55 15.38 3.25 -7.32
N SER A 56 16.17 2.18 -7.24
CA SER A 56 17.63 2.29 -7.24
C SER A 56 18.29 1.03 -7.81
N GLY A 57 19.52 1.18 -8.29
CA GLY A 57 20.34 0.06 -8.73
C GLY A 57 21.68 0.53 -9.29
N ALA A 58 22.22 -0.22 -10.25
CA ALA A 58 23.52 0.11 -10.86
C ALA A 58 23.49 1.46 -11.59
N GLU A 59 24.62 2.16 -11.60
CA GLU A 59 24.72 3.45 -12.27
C GLU A 59 24.35 3.39 -13.75
N ALA A 60 23.60 4.38 -14.22
CA ALA A 60 23.16 4.53 -15.59
C ALA A 60 23.41 5.96 -16.10
N PRO A 61 23.62 6.16 -17.42
CA PRO A 61 23.81 7.48 -17.98
C PRO A 61 22.61 8.41 -17.75
N LEU A 62 22.83 9.58 -17.13
CA LEU A 62 21.76 10.52 -16.76
C LEU A 62 20.83 10.90 -17.93
N LYS A 63 21.36 10.96 -19.16
CA LYS A 63 20.55 11.26 -20.35
C LYS A 63 19.55 10.15 -20.69
N GLU A 64 19.94 8.89 -20.47
CA GLU A 64 19.08 7.73 -20.69
C GLU A 64 18.02 7.65 -19.60
N VAL A 65 18.42 7.87 -18.33
CA VAL A 65 17.51 7.95 -17.19
C VAL A 65 16.46 9.03 -17.41
N ARG A 66 16.89 10.24 -17.76
CA ARG A 66 15.99 11.37 -18.06
C ARG A 66 14.99 11.01 -19.15
N ARG A 67 15.48 10.51 -20.29
CA ARG A 67 14.62 10.13 -21.43
C ARG A 67 13.61 9.06 -21.03
N GLY A 68 14.02 8.07 -20.25
CA GLY A 68 13.11 7.01 -19.81
C GLY A 68 12.05 7.51 -18.84
N LEU A 69 12.40 8.40 -17.91
CA LEU A 69 11.43 9.03 -17.02
C LEU A 69 10.47 9.97 -17.77
N GLU A 70 10.96 10.68 -18.79
CA GLU A 70 10.12 11.48 -19.69
C GLU A 70 9.15 10.59 -20.49
N GLN A 71 9.60 9.42 -20.96
CA GLN A 71 8.73 8.45 -21.62
C GLN A 71 7.70 7.85 -20.65
N LEU A 72 8.11 7.49 -19.43
CA LEU A 72 7.20 7.01 -18.39
C LEU A 72 6.11 8.04 -18.08
N ALA A 73 6.47 9.32 -17.97
CA ALA A 73 5.54 10.42 -17.77
C ALA A 73 4.63 10.68 -18.99
N HIS A 74 5.05 10.29 -20.19
CA HIS A 74 4.23 10.37 -21.40
C HIS A 74 3.22 9.22 -21.49
N ASP A 75 3.64 8.01 -21.12
CA ASP A 75 2.84 6.79 -21.22
C ASP A 75 1.76 6.71 -20.12
N HIS A 76 1.93 7.43 -19.01
CA HIS A 76 0.98 7.48 -17.91
C HIS A 76 0.29 8.86 -17.82
N PRO A 77 -1.05 8.93 -17.93
CA PRO A 77 -1.74 10.20 -17.76
C PRO A 77 -1.63 10.70 -16.30
N PHE A 78 -1.46 12.02 -16.19
CA PHE A 78 -1.51 12.96 -15.03
C PHE A 78 -0.37 12.99 -13.98
N LEU A 79 0.14 14.22 -13.76
CA LEU A 79 0.90 14.75 -12.61
C LEU A 79 2.13 13.97 -12.10
N LEU A 80 2.77 13.18 -12.97
CA LEU A 80 4.02 12.54 -12.61
C LEU A 80 5.16 13.58 -12.52
N THR A 81 5.69 13.74 -11.31
CA THR A 81 6.95 14.45 -11.04
C THR A 81 8.02 13.43 -10.70
N SER A 82 9.22 13.56 -11.28
CA SER A 82 10.33 12.66 -10.97
C SER A 82 11.58 13.43 -10.59
N ARG A 83 12.31 12.92 -9.60
CA ARG A 83 13.70 13.30 -9.32
C ARG A 83 14.63 12.14 -9.62
N TYR A 84 15.79 12.40 -10.18
CA TYR A 84 16.72 11.33 -10.57
C TYR A 84 18.19 11.68 -10.38
N ALA A 85 18.98 10.65 -10.14
CA ALA A 85 20.43 10.64 -10.11
C ALA A 85 20.92 9.53 -11.05
N ASN A 86 22.23 9.26 -11.03
CA ASN A 86 22.82 8.19 -11.85
C ASN A 86 22.49 6.79 -11.33
N ASP A 87 22.07 6.62 -10.08
CA ASP A 87 21.86 5.33 -9.41
C ASP A 87 20.47 5.17 -8.77
N HIS A 88 19.64 6.21 -8.78
CA HIS A 88 18.29 6.17 -8.23
C HIS A 88 17.35 7.20 -8.86
N ALA A 89 16.05 6.98 -8.66
CA ALA A 89 15.01 7.95 -8.95
C ALA A 89 13.86 7.87 -7.94
N GLU A 90 13.18 8.99 -7.75
CA GLU A 90 11.94 9.11 -7.00
C GLU A 90 10.84 9.59 -7.97
N ILE A 91 9.78 8.81 -8.10
CA ILE A 91 8.62 9.08 -8.94
C ILE A 91 7.44 9.40 -8.03
N ARG A 92 6.73 10.51 -8.30
CA ARG A 92 5.61 10.97 -7.48
C ARG A 92 4.42 11.33 -8.34
N TYR A 93 3.25 10.91 -7.93
CA TYR A 93 2.00 11.19 -8.62
C TYR A 93 0.81 10.99 -7.67
N TRP A 94 -0.36 11.43 -8.09
CA TRP A 94 -1.61 11.11 -7.43
C TRP A 94 -2.24 9.91 -8.11
N GLU A 95 -2.90 9.03 -7.36
CA GLU A 95 -3.57 7.86 -7.91
C GLU A 95 -4.97 7.75 -7.33
N GLU A 96 -5.92 7.32 -8.16
CA GLU A 96 -7.30 7.14 -7.75
C GLU A 96 -7.54 5.67 -7.40
N ALA A 97 -7.85 5.39 -6.13
CA ALA A 97 -8.10 4.02 -5.67
C ALA A 97 -9.08 4.00 -4.50
N ARG A 98 -9.78 2.87 -4.34
CA ARG A 98 -10.76 2.68 -3.26
C ARG A 98 -10.08 2.63 -1.88
N ASP A 99 -8.92 1.99 -1.81
CA ASP A 99 -8.14 1.86 -0.58
C ASP A 99 -6.63 1.92 -0.84
N LEU A 100 -5.86 1.91 0.24
CA LEU A 100 -4.39 1.98 0.21
C LEU A 100 -3.77 0.77 -0.50
N HIS A 101 -4.36 -0.42 -0.37
CA HIS A 101 -3.83 -1.63 -0.97
C HIS A 101 -3.98 -1.61 -2.48
N ASP A 102 -5.14 -1.16 -2.97
CA ASP A 102 -5.40 -0.96 -4.40
C ASP A 102 -4.43 0.08 -4.98
N ALA A 103 -4.22 1.22 -4.30
CA ALA A 103 -3.25 2.24 -4.73
C ALA A 103 -1.81 1.69 -4.80
N ALA A 104 -1.39 0.94 -3.78
CA ALA A 104 -0.07 0.33 -3.75
C ALA A 104 0.11 -0.70 -4.88
N ALA A 105 -0.92 -1.52 -5.15
CA ALA A 105 -0.88 -2.51 -6.22
C ALA A 105 -0.72 -1.84 -7.60
N VAL A 106 -1.44 -0.74 -7.85
CA VAL A 106 -1.30 0.05 -9.08
C VAL A 106 0.13 0.59 -9.22
N ALA A 107 0.73 1.13 -8.14
CA ALA A 107 2.10 1.64 -8.15
C ALA A 107 3.14 0.60 -8.53
N LEU A 108 3.08 -0.57 -7.90
CA LEU A 108 4.02 -1.65 -8.13
C LEU A 108 3.89 -2.21 -9.55
N ARG A 109 2.65 -2.26 -10.07
CA ARG A 109 2.35 -2.69 -11.42
C ARG A 109 2.88 -1.72 -12.47
N LEU A 110 2.71 -0.41 -12.26
CA LEU A 110 3.22 0.65 -13.14
C LEU A 110 4.72 0.46 -13.40
N TRP A 111 5.51 0.27 -12.35
CA TRP A 111 6.96 0.03 -12.52
C TRP A 111 7.25 -1.26 -13.28
N GLY A 112 6.58 -2.35 -12.90
CA GLY A 112 6.79 -3.66 -13.52
C GLY A 112 6.47 -3.67 -15.02
N GLU A 113 5.40 -3.00 -15.43
CA GLU A 113 4.90 -2.98 -16.81
C GLU A 113 5.64 -1.96 -17.67
N HIS A 114 5.93 -0.77 -17.15
CA HIS A 114 6.39 0.35 -17.97
C HIS A 114 7.91 0.56 -17.95
N ARG A 115 8.67 -0.02 -17.01
CA ARG A 115 10.14 0.17 -16.98
C ARG A 115 10.83 -0.22 -18.28
N SER A 116 10.37 -1.33 -18.89
CA SER A 116 11.01 -1.89 -20.08
C SER A 116 10.62 -1.11 -21.33
N THR A 117 9.35 -0.68 -21.43
CA THR A 117 8.86 0.14 -22.55
C THR A 117 9.46 1.54 -22.52
N ALA A 118 9.63 2.10 -21.33
CA ALA A 118 10.29 3.38 -21.10
C ALA A 118 11.82 3.31 -21.20
N GLN A 119 12.43 2.14 -21.44
CA GLN A 119 13.89 1.96 -21.50
C GLN A 119 14.60 2.45 -20.23
N LEU A 120 13.96 2.31 -19.07
CA LEU A 120 14.57 2.64 -17.79
C LEU A 120 15.61 1.56 -17.40
N PRO A 121 16.65 1.94 -16.65
CA PRO A 121 17.60 0.97 -16.10
C PRO A 121 16.86 -0.12 -15.31
N PRO A 122 17.44 -1.33 -15.18
CA PRO A 122 16.84 -2.43 -14.43
C PRO A 122 16.96 -2.22 -12.90
N TRP A 123 16.58 -1.04 -12.43
CA TRP A 123 16.53 -0.67 -11.03
C TRP A 123 15.39 -1.38 -10.31
N GLU A 124 15.62 -1.65 -9.04
CA GLU A 124 14.66 -2.29 -8.16
C GLU A 124 13.86 -1.23 -7.39
N ILE A 125 12.64 -1.58 -7.01
CA ILE A 125 11.85 -0.75 -6.10
C ILE A 125 12.47 -0.91 -4.71
N VAL A 126 12.96 0.18 -4.15
CA VAL A 126 13.59 0.24 -2.83
C VAL A 126 12.73 0.94 -1.79
N GLY A 127 11.66 1.63 -2.23
CA GLY A 127 10.71 2.29 -1.35
C GLY A 127 9.38 2.55 -2.05
N LEU A 128 8.30 2.43 -1.28
CA LEU A 128 6.96 2.83 -1.68
C LEU A 128 6.30 3.53 -0.50
N GLU A 129 5.87 4.76 -0.73
CA GLU A 129 5.03 5.52 0.19
C GLU A 129 3.68 5.80 -0.46
N VAL A 130 2.61 5.51 0.28
CA VAL A 130 1.22 5.74 -0.12
C VAL A 130 0.53 6.45 1.02
N ILE A 131 0.10 7.69 0.79
CA ILE A 131 -0.56 8.51 1.81
C ILE A 131 -1.83 9.12 1.23
N ASP A 132 -2.86 9.24 2.06
CA ASP A 132 -4.07 9.95 1.67
C ASP A 132 -3.82 11.46 1.56
N ARG A 133 -4.79 12.14 0.95
CA ARG A 133 -4.73 13.58 0.72
C ARG A 133 -4.60 14.41 2.01
N GLU A 134 -5.28 13.99 3.09
CA GLU A 134 -5.26 14.71 4.36
C GLU A 134 -3.86 14.65 4.99
N THR A 135 -3.29 13.45 5.07
CA THR A 135 -1.94 13.18 5.55
C THR A 135 -0.91 13.94 4.72
N TYR A 136 -1.05 13.97 3.40
CA TYR A 136 -0.18 14.77 2.53
C TYR A 136 -0.21 16.26 2.93
N HIS A 137 -1.40 16.86 3.02
CA HIS A 137 -1.53 18.28 3.37
C HIS A 137 -1.03 18.58 4.79
N GLN A 138 -1.28 17.68 5.75
CA GLN A 138 -0.77 17.81 7.10
C GLN A 138 0.76 17.86 7.11
N ARG A 139 1.42 16.90 6.45
CA ARG A 139 2.90 16.88 6.44
C ARG A 139 3.49 18.10 5.74
N ILE A 140 2.86 18.60 4.68
CA ILE A 140 3.25 19.87 4.03
C ILE A 140 3.17 21.03 5.02
N ALA A 141 2.08 21.13 5.77
CA ALA A 141 1.89 22.18 6.78
C ALA A 141 2.91 22.07 7.93
N GLU A 142 3.31 20.85 8.29
CA GLU A 142 4.31 20.55 9.33
C GLU A 142 5.76 20.70 8.84
N GLY A 143 5.99 20.93 7.55
CA GLY A 143 7.32 21.12 6.97
C GLY A 143 8.15 19.84 6.77
N TYR A 144 7.59 18.67 7.05
CA TYR A 144 8.19 17.36 6.77
C TYR A 144 7.54 16.64 5.57
N GLY A 145 6.64 17.34 4.88
CA GLY A 145 5.96 16.82 3.71
C GLY A 145 6.88 16.63 2.52
N PRO A 146 6.48 15.78 1.57
CA PRO A 146 7.04 15.78 0.22
C PRO A 146 7.26 17.22 -0.24
N LEU A 147 8.42 17.59 -0.81
CA LEU A 147 8.60 18.97 -1.32
C LEU A 147 7.37 19.35 -2.16
N PRO A 148 6.72 20.52 -1.92
CA PRO A 148 5.49 20.88 -2.60
C PRO A 148 5.72 20.76 -4.10
N ALA A 149 4.81 20.06 -4.78
CA ALA A 149 4.93 19.60 -6.16
C ALA A 149 5.83 20.53 -6.98
N SER A 150 7.08 20.08 -7.19
CA SER A 150 8.02 20.77 -8.08
C SER A 150 7.36 20.96 -9.45
N PRO A 151 7.78 21.96 -10.26
CA PRO A 151 7.19 22.16 -11.59
C PRO A 151 7.11 20.82 -12.32
N VAL A 152 5.92 20.48 -12.82
CA VAL A 152 5.63 19.19 -13.45
C VAL A 152 6.77 18.79 -14.40
N GLY A 153 7.26 17.55 -14.28
CA GLY A 153 8.34 17.03 -15.13
C GLY A 153 9.42 16.26 -14.36
N VAL A 154 10.56 16.10 -15.05
CA VAL A 154 11.68 15.25 -14.65
C VAL A 154 12.89 16.13 -14.34
N HIS A 155 13.37 16.08 -13.10
CA HIS A 155 14.42 16.97 -12.59
C HIS A 155 15.54 16.17 -11.94
N PRO A 156 16.81 16.60 -12.03
CA PRO A 156 17.86 15.97 -11.24
C PRO A 156 17.62 16.19 -9.73
N PHE A 157 18.22 15.34 -8.88
CA PHE A 157 18.32 15.62 -7.45
C PHE A 157 19.15 16.87 -7.16
#